data_AF-A0A937ATF7-F1
#
_entry.id   AF-A0A937ATF7-F1
#
_cell.length_a   1.000
_cell.length_b   1.000
_cell.length_c   1.000
_cell.angle_alpha   90.00
_cell.angle_beta   90.00
_cell.angle_gamma   90.00
#
_symmetry.space_group_name_H-M   'P 1'
#
loop_
_entity.id
_entity.type
_entity.pdbx_description
1 polymer ?
#
loop_
_entity_poly.entity_id
_entity_poly.type
_entity_poly.pdbx_seq_one_letter_code
_entity_poly.pdbx_strand_id
1 'polypeptide(L)' 'MSFELPPEQAGAAAWYGPEISKRSDWMVPLAAADVAEVEKAARALVERNVDIAAITARDFPLPTLR' A
#
# COMPACT_ATOMS: atom_id res chain seq x y z
N MET A 1 36.24 -9.96 19.99
CA MET A 1 36.02 -9.33 18.68
C MET A 1 34.95 -8.28 18.87
N SER A 2 35.27 -7.01 18.63
CA SER A 2 34.27 -5.94 18.61
C SER A 2 33.57 -5.94 17.25
N PHE A 3 32.25 -6.02 17.25
CA PHE A 3 31.44 -5.90 16.03
C PHE A 3 31.09 -4.41 15.88
N GLU A 4 31.50 -3.81 14.77
CA GLU A 4 31.16 -2.42 14.47
C GLU A 4 29.78 -2.40 13.80
N LEU A 5 28.87 -1.59 14.35
CA LEU A 5 27.53 -1.46 13.78
C LEU A 5 27.58 -0.51 12.57
N PRO A 6 26.67 -0.70 11.59
CA PRO A 6 26.44 0.30 10.56
C PRO A 6 26.06 1.66 11.16
N PRO A 7 26.29 2.77 10.43
CA PRO A 7 25.85 4.09 10.85
C PRO A 7 24.34 4.13 11.15
N GLU A 8 23.96 5.03 12.06
CA GLU A 8 22.55 5.27 12.38
C GLU A 8 21.75 5.71 11.16
N GLN A 9 20.52 5.17 11.04
CA GLN A 9 19.61 5.53 9.96
C GLN A 9 18.75 6.73 10.37
N ALA A 10 18.86 7.83 9.63
CA ALA A 10 18.13 9.07 9.90
C ALA A 10 17.07 9.44 8.85
N GLY A 11 16.85 8.58 7.83
CA GLY A 11 15.88 8.84 6.76
C GLY A 11 14.43 8.60 7.18
N ALA A 12 13.47 8.91 6.31
CA ALA A 12 12.02 8.77 6.59
C ALA A 12 11.57 7.35 7.01
N ALA A 13 12.36 6.33 6.66
CA ALA A 13 12.11 4.95 7.09
C ALA A 13 12.50 4.67 8.56
N ALA A 14 13.26 5.55 9.21
CA ALA A 14 13.56 5.49 10.63
C ALA A 14 12.55 6.35 11.42
N TRP A 15 11.59 5.68 12.05
CA TRP A 15 10.52 6.34 12.81
C TRP A 15 10.25 5.63 14.13
N TYR A 16 9.74 6.38 15.09
CA TYR A 16 9.24 5.82 16.35
C TYR A 16 7.70 5.77 16.33
N GLY A 17 7.14 4.66 16.82
CA GLY A 17 5.69 4.45 16.87
C GLY A 17 4.88 5.61 17.48
N PRO A 18 5.31 6.21 18.61
CA PRO A 18 4.63 7.36 19.20
C PRO A 18 4.67 8.64 18.36
N GLU A 19 5.60 8.76 17.43
CA GLU A 19 5.72 9.92 16.54
C GLU A 19 4.87 9.73 15.29
N ILE A 20 4.89 8.53 14.71
CA ILE A 20 4.10 8.22 13.51
C ILE A 20 2.59 8.23 13.81
N SER A 21 2.18 7.82 15.01
CA SER A 21 0.77 7.79 15.43
C SER A 21 0.13 9.18 15.53
N LYS A 22 0.94 10.24 15.66
CA LYS A 22 0.48 11.64 15.72
C LYS A 22 0.35 12.29 14.34
N ARG A 23 0.76 11.58 13.30
CA ARG A 23 0.85 12.07 11.93
C ARG A 23 -0.19 11.40 11.06
N SER A 24 -0.66 12.13 10.05
CA SER A 24 -1.62 11.66 9.06
C SER A 24 -1.11 11.75 7.63
N ASP A 25 0.10 12.27 7.43
CA ASP A 25 0.69 12.48 6.10
C ASP A 25 1.04 11.18 5.37
N TRP A 26 1.07 10.05 6.08
CA TRP A 26 1.21 8.71 5.51
C TRP A 26 -0.14 8.05 5.17
N MET A 27 -1.27 8.64 5.59
CA MET A 27 -2.60 8.11 5.30
C MET A 27 -3.06 8.59 3.93
N VAL A 28 -3.49 7.66 3.07
CA VAL A 28 -4.13 7.96 1.79
C VAL A 28 -5.64 7.76 1.96
N PRO A 29 -6.45 8.84 2.07
CA PRO A 29 -7.89 8.71 2.20
C PRO A 29 -8.50 8.30 0.86
N LEU A 30 -9.34 7.26 0.88
CA LEU A 30 -10.09 6.83 -0.29
C LEU A 30 -11.48 7.47 -0.30
N ALA A 31 -11.82 8.13 -1.40
CA ALA A 31 -13.17 8.59 -1.65
C ALA A 31 -14.10 7.43 -2.03
N ALA A 32 -15.41 7.66 -2.02
CA ALA A 32 -16.37 6.63 -2.44
C ALA A 32 -16.15 6.15 -3.89
N ALA A 33 -15.67 7.04 -4.78
CA ALA A 33 -15.34 6.69 -6.16
C ALA A 33 -14.14 5.75 -6.25
N ASP A 34 -13.11 5.98 -5.42
CA ASP A 34 -11.91 5.16 -5.33
C ASP A 34 -12.27 3.73 -4.90
N VAL A 35 -13.11 3.61 -3.87
CA VAL A 35 -13.61 2.30 -3.40
C VAL A 35 -14.44 1.60 -4.47
N ALA A 36 -15.35 2.32 -5.13
CA ALA A 36 -16.19 1.75 -6.19
C ALA A 36 -15.38 1.25 -7.39
N GLU A 37 -14.28 1.92 -7.74
CA GLU A 37 -13.36 1.48 -8.79
C GLU A 37 -12.65 0.17 -8.40
N VAL A 38 -12.12 0.10 -7.17
CA VAL A 38 -11.48 -1.12 -6.64
C VAL A 38 -12.45 -2.30 -6.63
N GLU A 39 -13.69 -2.10 -6.17
CA GLU A 39 -14.72 -3.15 -6.18
C GLU A 39 -15.05 -3.64 -7.59
N LYS A 40 -15.14 -2.73 -8.56
CA LYS A 40 -15.40 -3.07 -9.96
C LYS A 40 -14.25 -3.90 -10.56
N ALA A 41 -13.00 -3.49 -10.32
CA ALA A 41 -11.83 -4.22 -10.79
C ALA A 41 -11.74 -5.62 -10.16
N ALA A 42 -12.02 -5.72 -8.85
CA ALA A 42 -12.03 -6.99 -8.12
C ALA A 42 -13.11 -7.94 -8.62
N ARG A 43 -14.33 -7.45 -8.87
CA ARG A 43 -15.45 -8.28 -9.32
C ARG A 43 -15.11 -9.06 -10.59
N ALA A 44 -14.47 -8.42 -11.57
CA ALA A 44 -14.05 -9.07 -12.81
C ALA A 44 -13.07 -10.23 -12.60
N LEU A 45 -12.21 -10.15 -11.58
CA LEU A 45 -11.25 -11.22 -11.24
C LEU A 45 -11.90 -12.36 -10.47
N VAL A 46 -12.82 -12.04 -9.56
CA VAL A 46 -13.63 -13.02 -8.83
C VAL A 46 -14.52 -13.83 -9.78
N GLU A 47 -15.19 -13.17 -10.73
CA GLU A 47 -16.02 -13.83 -11.74
C GLU A 47 -15.22 -14.82 -12.61
N ARG A 48 -13.94 -14.52 -12.83
CA ARG A 48 -13.00 -15.38 -13.56
C ARG A 48 -12.31 -16.42 -12.68
N ASN A 49 -12.61 -16.44 -11.38
CA ASN A 49 -11.98 -17.29 -10.36
C ASN A 49 -10.44 -17.27 -10.43
N VAL A 50 -9.87 -16.07 -10.63
CA VAL A 50 -8.41 -15.89 -10.73
C VAL A 50 -7.77 -16.11 -9.35
N ASP A 51 -6.65 -16.82 -9.32
CA ASP A 51 -5.84 -16.95 -8.12
C ASP A 51 -5.31 -15.56 -7.71
N ILE A 52 -5.65 -15.14 -6.49
CA ILE A 52 -5.26 -13.84 -5.96
C ILE A 52 -3.74 -13.64 -5.93
N ALA A 53 -2.97 -14.72 -5.73
CA ALA A 53 -1.50 -14.67 -5.71
C ALA A 53 -0.90 -14.47 -7.11
N ALA A 54 -1.66 -14.74 -8.18
CA ALA A 54 -1.23 -14.58 -9.56
C ALA A 54 -1.64 -13.22 -10.17
N ILE A 55 -2.45 -12.42 -9.47
CA ILE A 55 -2.90 -11.11 -9.95
C ILE A 55 -1.70 -10.16 -10.05
N THR A 56 -1.55 -9.52 -11.21
CA THR A 56 -0.59 -8.43 -11.42
C THR A 56 -1.29 -7.08 -11.53
N ALA A 57 -0.53 -5.99 -11.48
CA ALA A 57 -1.07 -4.64 -11.70
C ALA A 57 -1.77 -4.49 -13.07
N ARG A 58 -1.40 -5.30 -14.07
CA ARG A 58 -2.05 -5.30 -15.39
C ARG A 58 -3.44 -5.93 -15.37
N ASP A 59 -3.67 -6.85 -14.44
CA ASP A 59 -4.95 -7.55 -14.27
C ASP A 59 -5.95 -6.75 -13.42
N PHE A 60 -5.45 -5.75 -12.67
CA PHE A 60 -6.23 -4.90 -11.75
C PHE A 60 -6.09 -3.41 -12.10
N PRO A 61 -6.62 -2.96 -13.26
CA PRO A 61 -6.49 -1.58 -13.69
C PRO A 61 -7.31 -0.62 -12.83
N LEU A 62 -6.67 0.46 -12.37
CA LEU A 62 -7.26 1.54 -11.56
C LEU A 62 -6.92 2.92 -12.17
N PRO A 63 -7.45 3.25 -13.36
CA PRO A 63 -7.10 4.48 -14.08
C PRO A 63 -7.51 5.79 -13.37
N THR A 64 -8.47 5.76 -12.45
CA THR A 64 -8.99 6.99 -11.82
C THR A 64 -8.64 7.15 -10.34
N LEU A 65 -8.11 6.09 -9.72
CA LEU A 65 -7.69 6.07 -8.33
C LEU A 65 -6.56 7.09 -8.12
N ARG A 66 -6.72 7.92 -7.08
CA ARG A 66 -5.80 9.02 -6.75
C ARG A 66 -4.69 8.63 -5.78
#